data_AF-D5ALC5-F1
#
_entry.id   AF-D5ALC5-F1
#
_cell.length_a   1.000
_cell.length_b   1.000
_cell.length_c   1.000
_cell.angle_alpha   90.00
_cell.angle_beta   90.00
_cell.angle_gamma   90.00
#
_symmetry.space_group_name_H-M   'P 1'
#
loop_
_entity.id
_entity.type
_entity.pdbx_description
1 polymer ?
#
loop_
_entity_poly.entity_id
_entity_poly.type
_entity_poly.pdbx_seq_one_letter_code
_entity_poly.pdbx_strand_id
1 'polypeptide(L)' 'MLRTIVVGSCVSVQGTFESQLENGKIVVRVGDRLFAGKPVMRNNA' A
#
# COMPACT_ATOMS: atom_id res chain seq x y z
N MET A 1 0.20 -7.01 -8.94
CA MET A 1 -0.31 -7.70 -7.72
C MET A 1 -1.01 -6.68 -6.84
N LEU A 2 -2.18 -7.00 -6.27
CA LEU A 2 -2.85 -6.09 -5.34
C LEU A 2 -2.15 -6.08 -3.98
N ARG A 3 -1.95 -4.89 -3.44
CA ARG A 3 -1.40 -4.64 -2.10
C ARG A 3 -2.32 -3.66 -1.38
N THR A 4 -2.41 -3.80 -0.07
CA THR A 4 -3.09 -2.83 0.79
C THR A 4 -2.04 -2.07 1.58
N ILE A 5 -2.15 -0.76 1.60
CA ILE A 5 -1.31 0.12 2.39
C ILE A 5 -2.12 0.86 3.44
N VAL A 6 -1.47 1.25 4.52
CA VAL A 6 -2.00 2.18 5.53
C VAL A 6 -1.51 3.59 5.19
N VAL A 7 -2.44 4.54 5.04
CA VAL A 7 -2.16 5.94 4.66
C VAL A 7 -2.44 6.91 5.83
N GLY A 8 -2.91 6.40 6.97
CA GLY A 8 -3.17 7.17 8.19
C GLY A 8 -3.48 6.27 9.39
N SER A 9 -3.99 6.84 10.48
CA SER A 9 -4.33 6.07 11.69
C SER A 9 -5.48 5.07 11.49
N CYS A 10 -6.44 5.40 10.62
CA CYS A 10 -7.67 4.63 10.45
C CYS A 10 -8.03 4.35 8.98
N VAL A 11 -7.12 4.63 8.04
CA VAL A 11 -7.40 4.52 6.61
C VAL A 11 -6.41 3.56 5.94
N SER A 12 -6.96 2.56 5.27
CA SER A 12 -6.24 1.65 4.40
C SER A 12 -6.71 1.82 2.95
N VAL A 13 -5.78 1.66 2.01
CA VAL A 13 -6.02 1.81 0.57
C VAL A 13 -5.49 0.56 -0.12
N GLN A 14 -6.34 -0.09 -0.92
CA GLN A 14 -5.96 -1.24 -1.73
C GLN A 14 -5.75 -0.81 -3.18
N GLY A 15 -4.65 -1.24 -3.79
CA GLY A 15 -4.32 -0.92 -5.18
C GLY A 15 -3.26 -1.85 -5.77
N THR A 16 -2.91 -1.60 -7.02
CA THR A 16 -1.88 -2.36 -7.73
C THR A 16 -0.50 -1.92 -7.28
N PHE A 17 0.35 -2.85 -6.87
CA PHE A 17 1.74 -2.56 -6.52
C PHE A 17 2.52 -2.01 -7.72
N GLU A 18 3.18 -0.87 -7.51
CA GLU A 18 4.04 -0.23 -8.51
C GLU A 18 5.52 -0.33 -8.15
N SER A 19 5.87 0.06 -6.91
CA SER A 19 7.26 0.08 -6.49
C SER A 19 7.38 0.01 -4.97
N GLN A 20 8.59 -0.32 -4.52
CA GLN A 20 9.00 -0.27 -3.12
C GLN A 20 9.94 0.91 -2.91
N LEU A 21 9.74 1.65 -1.83
CA LEU A 21 10.59 2.76 -1.43
C LEU A 21 11.63 2.27 -0.42
N GLU A 22 12.78 2.96 -0.37
CA GLU A 22 13.91 2.61 0.52
C GLU A 22 13.54 2.65 2.01
N ASN A 23 12.52 3.43 2.37
CA ASN A 23 12.01 3.55 3.74
C ASN A 23 11.02 2.44 4.15
N GLY A 24 10.89 1.38 3.34
CA GLY A 24 10.00 0.25 3.61
C GLY A 24 8.52 0.50 3.33
N LYS A 25 8.15 1.69 2.84
CA LYS A 25 6.82 1.92 2.26
C LYS A 25 6.74 1.32 0.85
N ILE A 26 5.53 1.10 0.40
CA ILE A 26 5.26 0.71 -0.99
C ILE A 26 4.32 1.73 -1.64
N VAL A 27 4.42 1.84 -2.96
CA VAL A 27 3.52 2.63 -3.79
C VAL A 27 2.49 1.70 -4.42
N VAL A 28 1.22 2.08 -4.30
CA VAL A 28 0.11 1.42 -4.98
C VAL A 28 -0.63 2.40 -5.89
N ARG A 29 -1.07 1.92 -7.06
CA ARG A 29 -1.92 2.65 -7.99
C ARG A 29 -3.39 2.29 -7.79
N VAL A 30 -4.25 3.32 -7.73
CA VAL A 30 -5.71 3.20 -7.73
C VAL A 30 -6.26 4.15 -8.80
N GLY A 31 -6.76 3.58 -9.90
CA GLY A 31 -7.08 4.36 -11.10
C GLY A 31 -5.82 5.09 -11.58
N ASP A 32 -5.92 6.43 -11.71
CA ASP A 32 -4.83 7.29 -12.16
C ASP A 32 -4.00 7.90 -11.01
N ARG A 33 -4.29 7.51 -9.76
CA ARG A 33 -3.63 8.05 -8.56
C ARG A 33 -2.65 7.06 -7.96
N LEU A 34 -1.52 7.58 -7.48
CA LEU A 34 -0.50 6.83 -6.73
C LEU A 34 -0.59 7.18 -5.25
N PHE A 35 -0.53 6.15 -4.41
CA PHE A 35 -0.54 6.29 -2.96
C PHE A 35 0.65 5.55 -2.37
N ALA A 36 1.36 6.20 -1.43
CA ALA A 36 2.49 5.60 -0.73
C ALA A 36 2.12 5.36 0.74
N GLY A 37 2.42 4.16 1.25
CA GLY A 37 2.08 3.81 2.62
C GLY A 37 2.75 2.53 3.10
N LYS A 38 2.53 2.20 4.37
CA LYS A 38 3.07 0.97 4.94
C LYS A 38 2.22 -0.22 4.48
N PRO A 39 2.81 -1.30 3.96
CA PRO A 39 2.05 -2.48 3.57
C PRO A 39 1.36 -3.09 4.80
N VAL A 40 0.09 -3.47 4.66
CA VAL A 40 -0.61 -4.28 5.67
C VAL A 40 -0.05 -5.70 5.59
N MET A 41 0.60 -6.16 6.66
CA MET A 41 0.96 -7.58 6.79
C MET A 41 -0.33 -8.37 6.97
N ARG A 42 -0.60 -9.29 6.03
CA ARG A 42 -1.69 -10.25 6.19
C ARG A 42 -1.20 -11.34 7.15
N ASN A 43 -1.68 -11.35 8.38
CA ASN A 43 -1.57 -12.53 9.22
C ASN A 43 -2.57 -13.56 8.70
N ASN A 44 -2.08 -14.61 8.06
CA ASN A 44 -2.84 -15.84 7.89
C ASN A 44 -2.71 -16.62 9.21
N ALA A 45 -3.62 -16.37 10.16
CA ALA A 45 -3.85 -17.28 11.27
C ALA A 45 -4.95 -18.28 10.88
#